data_AF-A0A6C0L7Y1-F1
#
_entry.id   AF-A0A6C0L7Y1-F1
#
_cell.length_a   1.000
_cell.length_b   1.000
_cell.length_c   1.000
_cell.angle_alpha   90.00
_cell.angle_beta   90.00
_cell.angle_gamma   90.00
#
_symmetry.space_group_name_H-M   'P 1'
#
loop_
_entity.id
_entity.type
_entity.pdbx_description
1 polymer ?
#
loop_
_entity_poly.entity_id
_entity_poly.type
_entity_poly.pdbx_seq_one_letter_code
_entity_poly.pdbx_strand_id
1 'polypeptide(L)'
;MGKSTTSKSKSMNRKGKSIKSKSYKSLRKTTHNRSEKSVSNDKKSHLVHVFFEMLNTVKLYHWKTKSYAQHKATDELYERLNENIDKFVEVLLGKDESRIRMIEKRITVVDYSNVSDFKEKIYKYRDFLMGLNKHFNEKKDSDLFSIRDDIMVDINQFLYLMTFN
;
A
#
# COMPACT_ATOMS: atom_id res chain seq x y z
N MET A 1 -74.72 20.88 -68.43
CA MET A 1 -73.64 20.01 -69.00
C MET A 1 -72.34 20.81 -69.01
N GLY A 2 -71.23 20.21 -68.58
CA GLY A 2 -69.87 20.70 -68.84
C GLY A 2 -69.21 21.51 -67.72
N LYS A 3 -68.22 20.91 -67.04
CA LYS A 3 -67.23 21.57 -66.17
C LYS A 3 -66.10 22.18 -67.02
N SER A 4 -65.56 23.32 -66.59
CA SER A 4 -64.20 23.83 -66.83
C SER A 4 -64.13 25.23 -66.18
N THR A 5 -63.08 25.75 -65.56
CA THR A 5 -61.65 25.41 -65.42
C THR A 5 -61.03 26.46 -64.48
N THR A 6 -59.85 26.15 -63.90
CA THR A 6 -58.76 27.09 -63.49
C THR A 6 -59.06 28.13 -62.39
N SER A 7 -58.14 28.57 -61.52
CA SER A 7 -56.76 28.22 -61.17
C SER A 7 -56.34 29.08 -59.94
N LYS A 8 -55.19 28.71 -59.35
CA LYS A 8 -54.25 29.55 -58.56
C LYS A 8 -54.54 29.88 -57.08
N SER A 9 -53.94 29.03 -56.25
CA SER A 9 -52.89 29.34 -55.26
C SER A 9 -53.09 30.47 -54.23
N LYS A 10 -53.03 30.09 -52.94
CA LYS A 10 -52.18 30.76 -51.94
C LYS A 10 -51.83 29.80 -50.79
N SER A 11 -50.57 29.36 -50.80
CA SER A 11 -49.68 29.12 -49.66
C SER A 11 -50.32 28.80 -48.30
N MET A 12 -50.36 27.51 -47.94
CA MET A 12 -50.51 27.06 -46.55
C MET A 12 -49.16 26.60 -46.00
N ASN A 13 -48.68 27.37 -45.03
CA ASN A 13 -47.50 27.14 -44.22
C ASN A 13 -47.70 25.86 -43.37
N ARG A 14 -46.98 24.77 -43.66
CA ARG A 14 -46.92 23.58 -42.80
C ARG A 14 -45.53 23.43 -42.21
N LYS A 15 -45.40 23.87 -40.95
CA LYS A 15 -44.27 23.63 -40.06
C LYS A 15 -43.83 22.16 -40.15
N GLY A 16 -42.60 21.94 -40.58
CA GLY A 16 -41.95 20.64 -40.52
C GLY A 16 -41.88 20.13 -39.08
N LYS A 17 -42.50 18.97 -38.83
CA LYS A 17 -42.22 18.19 -37.62
C LYS A 17 -40.89 17.47 -37.84
N SER A 18 -39.83 18.02 -37.27
CA SER A 18 -38.53 17.36 -37.13
C SER A 18 -38.70 16.05 -36.35
N ILE A 19 -38.51 14.92 -37.01
CA ILE A 19 -38.38 13.60 -36.38
C ILE A 19 -37.03 13.60 -35.65
N LYS A 20 -37.05 13.74 -34.31
CA LYS A 20 -35.85 13.54 -33.48
C LYS A 20 -35.49 12.06 -33.48
N SER A 21 -34.46 11.69 -34.23
CA SER A 21 -33.83 10.37 -34.15
C SER A 21 -33.24 10.19 -32.74
N LYS A 22 -33.84 9.33 -31.92
CA LYS A 22 -33.23 8.88 -30.66
C LYS A 22 -32.04 7.98 -31.00
N SER A 23 -30.84 8.54 -30.99
CA SER A 23 -29.59 7.79 -30.97
C SER A 23 -29.51 7.03 -29.65
N TYR A 24 -29.89 5.76 -29.64
CA TYR A 24 -29.57 4.85 -28.54
C TYR A 24 -28.05 4.62 -28.56
N LYS A 25 -27.32 5.46 -27.80
CA LYS A 25 -25.90 5.21 -27.52
C LYS A 25 -25.83 3.87 -26.77
N SER A 26 -25.39 2.83 -27.49
CA SER A 26 -24.95 1.58 -26.91
C SER A 26 -23.90 1.87 -25.85
N LEU A 27 -24.28 1.79 -24.58
CA LEU A 27 -23.34 1.74 -23.47
C LEU A 27 -22.63 0.38 -23.57
N ARG A 28 -21.50 0.36 -24.27
CA ARG A 28 -20.50 -0.69 -24.09
C ARG A 28 -20.03 -0.62 -22.63
N LYS A 29 -20.66 -1.41 -21.77
CA LYS A 29 -20.07 -1.79 -20.47
C LYS A 29 -18.82 -2.58 -20.81
N THR A 30 -17.67 -1.92 -20.79
CA THR A 30 -16.42 -2.61 -20.58
C THR A 30 -16.52 -3.20 -19.17
N THR A 31 -16.73 -4.50 -19.09
CA THR A 31 -16.43 -5.28 -17.90
C THR A 31 -14.93 -5.19 -17.69
N HIS A 32 -14.48 -4.11 -17.04
CA HIS A 32 -13.23 -4.17 -16.31
C HIS A 32 -13.43 -5.29 -15.30
N ASN A 33 -12.79 -6.43 -15.55
CA ASN A 33 -12.55 -7.42 -14.53
C ASN A 33 -12.14 -6.64 -13.29
N ARG A 34 -12.94 -6.76 -12.24
CA ARG A 34 -12.70 -6.10 -10.95
C ARG A 34 -11.42 -6.75 -10.41
N SER A 35 -10.27 -6.28 -10.88
CA SER A 35 -8.97 -6.66 -10.33
C SER A 35 -9.11 -6.42 -8.84
N GLU A 36 -8.92 -7.48 -8.05
CA GLU A 36 -8.91 -7.36 -6.60
C GLU A 36 -8.07 -6.14 -6.21
N LYS A 37 -8.63 -5.34 -5.32
CA LYS A 37 -8.16 -3.99 -5.02
C LYS A 37 -6.73 -4.09 -4.51
N SER A 38 -5.79 -3.42 -5.17
CA SER A 38 -4.42 -3.30 -4.66
C SER A 38 -4.42 -2.70 -3.25
N VAL A 39 -3.35 -2.96 -2.49
CA VAL A 39 -3.22 -2.48 -1.10
C VAL A 39 -3.46 -0.97 -1.07
N SER A 40 -4.32 -0.49 -0.16
CA SER A 40 -4.65 0.93 -0.12
C SER A 40 -3.45 1.78 0.29
N ASN A 41 -3.40 3.03 -0.21
CA ASN A 41 -2.34 3.97 0.17
C ASN A 41 -2.20 4.12 1.69
N ASP A 42 -3.31 4.10 2.44
CA ASP A 42 -3.28 4.23 3.90
C ASP A 42 -2.53 3.08 4.57
N LYS A 43 -2.72 1.85 4.07
CA LYS A 43 -1.97 0.68 4.54
C LYS A 43 -0.50 0.77 4.16
N LYS A 44 -0.18 1.16 2.93
CA LYS A 44 1.21 1.34 2.48
C LYS A 44 1.92 2.40 3.32
N SER A 45 1.27 3.54 3.56
CA SER A 45 1.80 4.62 4.38
C SER A 45 2.03 4.19 5.83
N HIS A 46 1.09 3.44 6.42
CA HIS A 46 1.24 2.95 7.79
C HIS A 46 2.38 1.94 7.90
N LEU A 47 2.48 1.02 6.94
CA LEU A 47 3.54 0.01 6.90
C LEU A 47 4.93 0.66 6.80
N VAL A 48 5.10 1.61 5.89
CA VAL A 48 6.37 2.36 5.76
C VAL A 48 6.67 3.18 7.02
N HIS A 49 5.66 3.76 7.66
CA HIS A 49 5.86 4.45 8.94
C HIS A 49 6.42 3.51 10.02
N VAL A 50 5.82 2.32 10.19
CA VAL A 50 6.30 1.33 11.18
C VAL A 50 7.71 0.82 10.85
N PHE A 51 8.02 0.63 9.57
CA PHE A 51 9.37 0.24 9.14
C PHE A 51 10.42 1.30 9.44
N PHE A 52 10.12 2.58 9.18
CA PHE A 52 11.02 3.65 9.59
C PHE A 52 11.15 3.72 11.12
N GLU A 53 10.04 3.58 11.86
CA GLU A 53 10.08 3.56 13.32
C GLU A 53 10.99 2.43 13.83
N MET A 54 10.89 1.24 13.24
CA MET A 54 11.72 0.08 13.55
C MET A 54 13.21 0.35 13.35
N LEU A 55 13.60 0.82 12.16
CA LEU A 55 14.99 1.14 11.84
C LEU A 55 15.58 2.19 12.79
N ASN A 56 14.84 3.27 13.03
CA ASN A 56 15.30 4.36 13.89
C ASN A 56 15.37 3.95 15.37
N THR A 57 14.43 3.12 15.83
CA THR A 57 14.43 2.59 17.21
C THR A 57 15.67 1.73 17.45
N VAL A 58 15.99 0.82 16.52
CA VAL A 58 17.16 -0.05 16.63
C VAL A 58 18.45 0.77 16.61
N LYS A 59 18.58 1.73 15.67
CA LYS A 59 19.82 2.51 15.55
C LYS A 59 20.04 3.46 16.73
N LEU A 60 18.97 4.06 17.27
CA LEU A 60 19.07 4.90 18.46
C LEU A 60 19.56 4.10 19.67
N TYR A 61 19.01 2.89 19.87
CA TYR A 61 19.44 2.02 20.97
C TYR A 61 20.89 1.55 20.78
N HIS A 62 21.29 1.19 19.56
CA HIS A 62 22.66 0.82 19.20
C HIS A 62 23.69 1.88 19.59
N TRP A 63 23.40 3.17 19.34
CA TRP A 63 24.30 4.27 19.70
C TRP A 63 24.39 4.51 21.21
N LYS A 64 23.34 4.18 21.95
CA LYS A 64 23.24 4.45 23.39
C LYS A 64 23.75 3.33 24.27
N THR A 65 23.68 2.08 23.81
CA THR A 65 24.06 0.94 24.65
C THR A 65 25.55 0.99 24.99
N LYS A 66 25.87 0.65 26.24
CA LYS A 66 27.25 0.53 26.74
C LYS A 66 27.77 -0.90 26.67
N SER A 67 26.92 -1.88 26.32
CA SER A 67 27.34 -3.27 26.14
C SER A 67 27.83 -3.48 24.71
N TYR A 68 29.06 -3.94 24.56
CA TYR A 68 29.65 -4.24 23.25
C TYR A 68 28.87 -5.34 22.51
N ALA A 69 28.43 -6.38 23.23
CA ALA A 69 27.63 -7.45 22.64
C ALA A 69 26.30 -6.93 22.09
N GLN A 70 25.61 -6.08 22.86
CA GLN A 70 24.37 -5.44 22.41
C GLN A 70 24.62 -4.47 21.25
N HIS A 71 25.69 -3.68 21.31
CA HIS A 71 26.08 -2.76 20.24
C HIS A 71 26.28 -3.52 18.92
N LYS A 72 27.03 -4.62 18.95
CA LYS A 72 27.26 -5.46 17.77
C LYS A 72 25.98 -6.12 17.27
N ALA A 73 25.20 -6.73 18.15
CA ALA A 73 23.96 -7.41 17.77
C ALA A 73 22.91 -6.46 17.18
N THR A 74 22.81 -5.23 17.71
CA THR A 74 21.88 -4.21 17.22
C THR A 74 22.33 -3.59 15.90
N ASP A 75 23.64 -3.48 15.67
CA ASP A 75 24.19 -3.02 14.39
C ASP A 75 23.88 -4.01 13.27
N GLU A 76 24.17 -5.29 13.52
CA GLU A 76 23.88 -6.38 12.58
C GLU A 76 22.38 -6.52 12.31
N LEU A 77 21.54 -6.35 13.34
CA LEU A 77 20.08 -6.31 13.13
C LEU A 77 19.70 -5.14 12.23
N TYR A 78 20.24 -3.94 12.46
CA TYR A 78 19.93 -2.76 11.66
C TYR A 78 20.28 -2.96 10.19
N GLU A 79 21.45 -3.52 9.88
CA GLU A 79 21.88 -3.81 8.51
C GLU A 79 20.88 -4.72 7.78
N ARG A 80 20.54 -5.87 8.38
CA ARG A 80 19.61 -6.83 7.78
C ARG A 80 18.19 -6.29 7.68
N LEU A 81 17.72 -5.57 8.70
CA LEU A 81 16.43 -4.88 8.64
C LEU A 81 16.41 -3.86 7.51
N ASN A 82 17.45 -3.05 7.35
CA ASN A 82 17.50 -2.02 6.32
C ASN A 82 17.42 -2.62 4.91
N GLU A 83 18.17 -3.69 4.66
CA GLU A 83 18.13 -4.43 3.38
C GLU A 83 16.75 -5.06 3.13
N ASN A 84 16.23 -5.83 4.08
CA ASN A 84 14.98 -6.55 3.89
C ASN A 84 13.75 -5.63 3.85
N ILE A 85 13.76 -4.52 4.60
CA ILE A 85 12.68 -3.51 4.57
C ILE A 85 12.67 -2.79 3.22
N ASP A 86 13.82 -2.38 2.71
CA ASP A 86 13.91 -1.71 1.41
C ASP A 86 13.36 -2.63 0.30
N LYS A 87 13.86 -3.87 0.26
CA LYS A 87 13.36 -4.92 -0.64
C LYS A 87 11.86 -5.14 -0.51
N PHE A 88 11.32 -5.18 0.71
CA PHE A 88 9.89 -5.34 0.94
C PHE A 88 9.09 -4.19 0.31
N VAL A 89 9.51 -2.95 0.56
CA VAL A 89 8.81 -1.76 0.07
C VAL A 89 8.91 -1.68 -1.46
N GLU A 90 10.06 -1.96 -2.04
CA GLU A 90 10.24 -1.98 -3.49
C GLU A 90 9.36 -3.03 -4.17
N VAL A 91 9.29 -4.25 -3.64
CA VAL A 91 8.40 -5.31 -4.16
C VAL A 91 6.93 -4.90 -4.00
N LEU A 92 6.55 -4.34 -2.85
CA LEU A 92 5.19 -3.88 -2.58
C LEU A 92 4.72 -2.83 -3.59
N LEU A 93 5.61 -1.92 -3.98
CA LEU A 93 5.32 -0.87 -4.95
C LEU A 93 5.44 -1.35 -6.40
N GLY A 94 6.34 -2.29 -6.66
CA GLY A 94 6.51 -2.90 -7.99
C GLY A 94 5.30 -3.72 -8.44
N LYS A 95 4.54 -4.31 -7.50
CA LYS A 95 3.33 -5.10 -7.82
C LYS A 95 2.24 -4.33 -8.55
N ASP A 96 2.07 -3.05 -8.25
CA ASP A 96 1.04 -2.20 -8.85
C ASP A 96 1.61 -0.89 -9.42
N GLU A 97 2.93 -0.83 -9.58
CA GLU A 97 3.70 0.33 -10.07
C GLU A 97 3.30 1.66 -9.42
N SER A 98 2.90 1.61 -8.14
CA SER A 98 2.33 2.76 -7.45
C SER A 98 3.37 3.56 -6.65
N ARG A 99 2.96 4.76 -6.23
CA ARG A 99 3.73 5.62 -5.34
C ARG A 99 3.05 5.73 -3.99
N ILE A 100 3.84 5.79 -2.92
CA ILE A 100 3.32 6.01 -1.57
C ILE A 100 3.13 7.50 -1.34
N ARG A 101 1.94 7.88 -0.91
CA ARG A 101 1.68 9.19 -0.32
C ARG A 101 1.60 9.04 1.19
N MET A 102 2.62 9.51 1.89
CA MET A 102 2.68 9.49 3.34
C MET A 102 1.53 10.31 3.95
N ILE A 103 0.74 9.68 4.82
CA ILE A 103 -0.35 10.31 5.59
C ILE A 103 0.24 11.02 6.79
N GLU A 104 1.02 10.29 7.59
CA GLU A 104 1.81 10.85 8.68
C GLU A 104 3.18 11.26 8.14
N LYS A 105 3.60 12.49 8.44
CA LYS A 105 4.84 13.08 7.94
C LYS A 105 5.92 13.17 9.00
N ARG A 106 5.65 12.65 10.19
CA ARG A 106 6.57 12.59 11.33
C ARG A 106 6.74 11.14 11.77
N ILE A 107 7.89 10.84 12.36
CA ILE A 107 8.13 9.55 13.02
C ILE A 107 8.51 9.88 14.45
N THR A 108 7.82 9.26 15.40
CA THR A 108 8.16 9.39 16.82
C THR A 108 9.02 8.21 17.20
N VAL A 109 10.25 8.47 17.64
CA VAL A 109 11.16 7.43 18.13
C VAL A 109 11.19 7.52 19.65
N VAL A 110 10.96 6.40 20.31
CA VAL A 110 11.02 6.30 21.77
C VAL A 110 12.45 6.01 22.20
N ASP A 111 12.94 6.77 23.18
CA ASP A 111 14.27 6.60 23.72
C ASP A 111 14.30 5.55 24.85
N TYR A 112 14.66 4.31 24.51
CA TYR A 112 14.73 3.21 25.46
C TYR A 112 16.05 3.22 26.24
N SER A 113 15.96 3.29 27.57
CA SER A 113 17.13 3.31 28.45
C SER A 113 17.48 1.95 29.08
N ASN A 114 16.58 0.96 28.98
CA ASN A 114 16.82 -0.39 29.48
C ASN A 114 16.52 -1.44 28.41
N VAL A 115 17.17 -2.60 28.55
CA VAL A 115 17.07 -3.72 27.60
C VAL A 115 15.65 -4.31 27.55
N SER A 116 14.94 -4.34 28.68
CA SER A 116 13.62 -4.97 28.78
C SER A 116 12.59 -4.25 27.92
N ASP A 117 12.44 -2.94 28.10
CA ASP A 117 11.48 -2.11 27.35
C ASP A 117 11.82 -2.07 25.87
N PHE A 118 13.12 -2.04 25.54
CA PHE A 118 13.59 -2.15 24.17
C PHE A 118 13.17 -3.49 23.54
N LYS A 119 13.41 -4.62 24.23
CA LYS A 119 12.97 -5.95 23.76
C LYS A 119 11.45 -6.03 23.62
N GLU A 120 10.69 -5.44 24.54
CA GLU A 120 9.22 -5.37 24.42
C GLU A 120 8.80 -4.66 23.12
N LYS A 121 9.47 -3.57 22.75
CA LYS A 121 9.21 -2.89 21.47
C LYS A 121 9.57 -3.76 20.26
N ILE A 122 10.67 -4.50 20.32
CA ILE A 122 11.04 -5.46 19.25
C ILE A 122 9.99 -6.57 19.12
N TYR A 123 9.45 -7.09 20.24
CA TYR A 123 8.34 -8.04 20.19
C TYR A 123 7.09 -7.45 19.52
N LYS A 124 6.76 -6.19 19.79
CA LYS A 124 5.63 -5.50 19.12
C LYS A 124 5.83 -5.40 17.61
N TYR A 125 7.05 -5.18 17.14
CA TYR A 125 7.36 -5.20 15.70
C TYR A 125 7.17 -6.60 15.09
N ARG A 126 7.60 -7.66 15.80
CA ARG A 126 7.33 -9.04 15.36
C ARG A 126 5.83 -9.33 15.26
N ASP A 127 5.05 -8.90 16.24
CA ASP A 127 3.60 -9.09 16.26
C ASP A 127 2.91 -8.33 15.13
N PHE A 128 3.38 -7.11 14.84
CA PHE A 128 2.95 -6.35 13.67
C PHE A 128 3.19 -7.12 12.36
N LEU A 129 4.37 -7.72 12.17
CA LEU A 129 4.70 -8.50 10.97
C LEU A 129 3.79 -9.73 10.83
N MET A 130 3.56 -10.47 11.91
CA MET A 130 2.60 -11.60 11.92
C MET A 130 1.18 -11.17 11.53
N GLY A 131 0.78 -9.94 11.91
CA GLY A 131 -0.50 -9.34 11.57
C GLY A 131 -0.70 -9.05 10.07
N LEU A 132 0.38 -8.96 9.29
CA LEU A 132 0.32 -8.60 7.86
C LEU A 132 -0.46 -9.61 7.01
N ASN A 133 -0.60 -10.87 7.44
CA ASN A 133 -1.45 -11.88 6.77
C ASN A 133 -2.89 -11.38 6.52
N LYS A 134 -3.40 -10.47 7.36
CA LYS A 134 -4.74 -9.90 7.22
C LYS A 134 -4.85 -8.83 6.13
N HIS A 135 -3.72 -8.44 5.52
CA HIS A 135 -3.64 -7.30 4.60
C HIS A 135 -3.22 -7.67 3.18
N PHE A 136 -2.64 -8.86 3.02
CA PHE A 136 -2.10 -9.38 1.77
C PHE A 136 -2.78 -10.70 1.40
N ASN A 137 -2.78 -11.04 0.11
CA ASN A 137 -3.34 -12.27 -0.40
C ASN A 137 -2.26 -13.35 -0.47
N GLU A 138 -2.41 -14.45 0.29
CA GLU A 138 -1.45 -15.57 0.37
C GLU A 138 -0.96 -16.11 -0.98
N LYS A 139 -1.81 -16.12 -2.01
CA LYS A 139 -1.45 -16.65 -3.33
C LYS A 139 -0.74 -15.64 -4.22
N LYS A 140 -1.00 -14.34 -4.04
CA LYS A 140 -0.48 -13.28 -4.92
C LYS A 140 0.72 -12.56 -4.34
N ASP A 141 0.81 -12.53 -3.01
CA ASP A 141 1.79 -11.77 -2.23
C ASP A 141 2.76 -12.70 -1.49
N SER A 142 2.96 -13.92 -2.02
CA SER A 142 3.89 -14.90 -1.45
C SER A 142 5.32 -14.37 -1.38
N ASP A 143 5.73 -13.56 -2.33
CA ASP A 143 7.01 -12.83 -2.34
C ASP A 143 7.16 -11.87 -1.15
N LEU A 144 6.12 -11.07 -0.86
CA LEU A 144 6.07 -10.20 0.32
C LEU A 144 6.09 -11.00 1.61
N PHE A 145 5.42 -12.15 1.64
CA PHE A 145 5.45 -13.03 2.80
C PHE A 145 6.83 -13.65 3.04
N SER A 146 7.54 -14.06 1.99
CA SER A 146 8.92 -14.52 2.13
C SER A 146 9.83 -13.45 2.72
N ILE A 147 9.78 -12.22 2.20
CA ILE A 147 10.62 -11.12 2.72
C ILE A 147 10.23 -10.75 4.16
N ARG A 148 8.93 -10.74 4.48
CA ARG A 148 8.46 -10.57 5.87
C ARG A 148 9.04 -11.65 6.78
N ASP A 149 9.07 -12.89 6.32
CA ASP A 149 9.58 -14.01 7.12
C ASP A 149 11.08 -13.88 7.35
N ASP A 150 11.84 -13.39 6.36
CA ASP A 150 13.27 -13.05 6.54
C ASP A 150 13.45 -11.96 7.64
N ILE A 151 12.64 -10.89 7.61
CA ILE A 151 12.64 -9.86 8.68
C ILE A 151 12.31 -10.50 10.04
N MET A 152 11.35 -11.42 10.10
CA MET A 152 11.00 -12.11 11.34
C MET A 152 12.12 -13.04 11.83
N VAL A 153 12.84 -13.69 10.92
CA VAL A 153 14.03 -14.49 11.24
C VAL A 153 15.09 -13.60 11.87
N ASP A 154 15.38 -12.44 11.27
CA ASP A 154 16.35 -11.48 11.78
C ASP A 154 16.00 -11.02 13.20
N ILE A 155 14.73 -10.69 13.44
CA ILE A 155 14.22 -10.27 14.75
C ILE A 155 14.36 -11.40 15.77
N ASN A 156 13.98 -12.63 15.43
CA ASN A 156 14.04 -13.75 16.36
C ASN A 156 15.49 -14.14 16.70
N GLN A 157 16.38 -14.12 15.71
CA GLN A 157 17.81 -14.34 15.93
C GLN A 157 18.39 -13.24 16.83
N PHE A 158 18.07 -11.98 16.57
CA PHE A 158 18.48 -10.87 17.43
C PHE A 158 17.98 -11.03 18.87
N LEU A 159 16.71 -11.37 19.07
CA LEU A 159 16.14 -11.57 20.40
C LEU A 159 16.85 -12.68 21.17
N TYR A 160 17.32 -13.72 20.49
CA TYR A 160 18.18 -14.76 21.07
C TYR A 160 19.57 -14.22 21.42
N LEU A 161 20.23 -13.46 20.54
CA LEU A 161 21.52 -12.81 20.85
C LEU A 161 21.43 -11.89 22.06
N MET A 162 20.30 -11.20 22.24
CA MET A 162 20.00 -10.37 23.41
C MET A 162 19.73 -11.17 24.70
N THR A 163 19.94 -12.47 24.70
CA THR A 163 19.97 -13.31 25.91
C THR A 163 21.39 -13.60 26.40
N PHE A 164 22.40 -13.31 25.56
CA PHE A 164 23.80 -13.42 25.94
C PHE A 164 24.19 -12.13 26.67
N ASN A 165 24.55 -12.26 27.95
CA ASN A 165 24.95 -11.14 28.80
C ASN A 165 26.35 -10.64 28.44
#